data_AF-A0A972MU80-F1
#
_entry.id   AF-A0A972MU80-F1
#
_cell.length_a   1.000
_cell.length_b   1.000
_cell.length_c   1.000
_cell.angle_alpha   90.00
_cell.angle_beta   90.00
_cell.angle_gamma   90.00
#
_symmetry.space_group_name_H-M   'P 1'
#
loop_
_entity.id
_entity.type
_entity.pdbx_description
1 polymer ?
#
loop_
_entity_poly.entity_id
_entity_poly.type
_entity_poly.pdbx_seq_one_letter_code
_entity_poly.pdbx_strand_id
1 'polypeptide(L)'
;MRYLLLLLLVTNIYANVKEEMFTLYQNKKFKEACRLGFKNFSNFKKDESFVSLYGFSCLNADYIDRLAIPITSLKHSQEARANAAYFSVILMQKKLLYHALIDNYDLSELKLPTTDYILSKVFDLYTQIQLDKKRSYYIFKDPDNPKISYKLYIVKEDYIVKMVIEEFYDTMMTKRHLYW
;
A
#
# COMPACT_ATOMS: atom_id res chain seq x y z
N MET A 1 -50.78 -2.09 -11.25
CA MET A 1 -49.67 -2.65 -12.07
C MET A 1 -48.86 -1.62 -12.85
N ARG A 2 -49.45 -0.52 -13.36
CA ARG A 2 -48.71 0.51 -14.14
C ARG A 2 -47.66 1.31 -13.34
N TYR A 3 -47.87 1.50 -12.04
CA TYR A 3 -46.93 2.21 -11.16
C TYR A 3 -45.82 1.32 -10.56
N LEU A 4 -45.94 -0.02 -10.67
CA LEU A 4 -44.94 -0.95 -10.14
C LEU A 4 -43.70 -1.04 -11.04
N LEU A 5 -43.90 -0.86 -12.36
CA LEU A 5 -42.84 -0.85 -13.37
C LEU A 5 -41.93 0.38 -13.28
N LEU A 6 -42.46 1.52 -12.82
CA LEU A 6 -41.65 2.74 -12.63
C LEU A 6 -40.72 2.64 -11.41
N LEU A 7 -41.09 1.85 -10.39
CA LEU A 7 -40.29 1.67 -9.18
C LEU A 7 -39.05 0.77 -9.42
N LEU A 8 -39.13 -0.14 -10.40
CA LEU A 8 -38.06 -1.07 -10.77
C LEU A 8 -36.92 -0.44 -11.59
N LEU A 9 -37.14 0.74 -12.20
CA LEU A 9 -36.08 1.40 -12.98
C LEU A 9 -35.08 2.17 -12.10
N VAL A 10 -35.45 2.53 -10.86
CA VAL A 10 -34.63 3.40 -10.00
C VAL A 10 -33.58 2.62 -9.19
N THR A 11 -33.64 1.29 -9.18
CA THR A 11 -32.77 0.45 -8.32
C THR A 11 -31.45 0.01 -8.97
N ASN A 12 -31.18 0.35 -10.24
CA ASN A 12 -29.98 -0.13 -10.96
C ASN A 12 -28.70 0.71 -10.73
N ILE A 13 -28.78 1.83 -10.02
CA ILE A 13 -27.64 2.77 -9.92
C ILE A 13 -26.56 2.29 -8.92
N TYR A 14 -26.91 1.44 -7.96
CA TYR A 14 -25.98 1.01 -6.90
C TYR A 14 -25.08 -0.17 -7.26
N ALA A 15 -25.34 -0.87 -8.38
CA ALA A 15 -24.49 -1.96 -8.87
C ALA A 15 -23.19 -1.46 -9.53
N ASN A 16 -23.15 -0.20 -9.96
CA ASN A 16 -22.07 0.32 -10.81
C ASN A 16 -20.73 0.49 -10.08
N VAL A 17 -20.72 0.92 -8.81
CA VAL A 17 -19.46 1.34 -8.14
C VAL A 17 -18.48 0.18 -7.90
N LYS A 18 -18.98 -0.98 -7.50
CA LYS A 18 -18.12 -2.13 -7.20
C LYS A 18 -17.50 -2.70 -8.47
N GLU A 19 -18.31 -2.82 -9.53
CA GLU A 19 -17.87 -3.26 -10.84
C GLU A 19 -16.87 -2.26 -11.44
N GLU A 20 -17.19 -0.97 -11.42
CA GLU A 20 -16.29 0.09 -11.88
C GLU A 20 -14.94 0.04 -11.15
N MET A 21 -14.95 -0.09 -9.81
CA MET A 21 -13.71 -0.20 -9.03
C MET A 21 -12.89 -1.43 -9.43
N PHE A 22 -13.55 -2.56 -9.65
CA PHE A 22 -12.90 -3.79 -10.09
C PHE A 22 -12.33 -3.65 -11.50
N THR A 23 -13.06 -3.04 -12.43
CA THR A 23 -12.58 -2.75 -13.79
C THR A 23 -11.38 -1.81 -13.77
N LEU A 24 -11.39 -0.76 -12.93
CA LEU A 24 -10.24 0.13 -12.76
C LEU A 24 -9.02 -0.65 -12.24
N TYR A 25 -9.22 -1.52 -11.25
CA TYR A 25 -8.17 -2.37 -10.69
C TYR A 25 -7.55 -3.31 -11.73
N GLN A 26 -8.38 -4.04 -12.49
CA GLN A 26 -7.92 -4.95 -13.56
C GLN A 26 -7.12 -4.21 -14.64
N ASN A 27 -7.52 -2.97 -14.95
CA ASN A 27 -6.82 -2.11 -15.90
C ASN A 27 -5.61 -1.38 -15.31
N LYS A 28 -5.14 -1.78 -14.11
CA LYS A 28 -3.99 -1.19 -13.38
C LYS A 28 -4.15 0.30 -13.06
N LYS A 29 -5.38 0.82 -13.09
CA LYS A 29 -5.74 2.20 -12.70
C LYS A 29 -5.94 2.28 -11.20
N PHE A 30 -4.89 1.92 -10.45
CA PHE A 30 -4.94 1.71 -9.00
C PHE A 30 -5.25 3.00 -8.23
N LYS A 31 -4.74 4.15 -8.71
CA LYS A 31 -4.98 5.46 -8.09
C LYS A 31 -6.45 5.85 -8.18
N GLU A 32 -7.08 5.63 -9.32
CA GLU A 32 -8.50 5.85 -9.56
C GLU A 32 -9.35 4.90 -8.72
N ALA A 33 -9.01 3.61 -8.73
CA ALA A 33 -9.71 2.61 -7.91
C ALA A 33 -9.63 2.93 -6.42
N CYS A 34 -8.45 3.30 -5.90
CA CYS A 34 -8.26 3.71 -4.51
C CYS A 34 -9.07 4.98 -4.17
N ARG A 35 -9.14 5.95 -5.08
CA ARG A 35 -9.96 7.17 -4.91
C ARG A 35 -11.45 6.85 -4.88
N LEU A 36 -11.91 5.96 -5.76
CA LEU A 36 -13.30 5.51 -5.81
C LEU A 36 -13.68 4.76 -4.53
N GLY A 37 -12.79 3.87 -4.07
CA GLY A 37 -12.93 3.14 -2.81
C GLY A 37 -13.03 4.08 -1.61
N PHE A 38 -12.12 5.06 -1.50
CA PHE A 38 -12.15 6.07 -0.44
C PHE A 38 -13.45 6.88 -0.44
N LYS A 39 -13.89 7.36 -1.61
CA LYS A 39 -15.11 8.17 -1.75
C LYS A 39 -16.37 7.42 -1.32
N ASN A 40 -16.42 6.11 -1.57
CA ASN A 40 -17.61 5.30 -1.33
C ASN A 40 -17.51 4.42 -0.08
N PHE A 41 -16.41 4.50 0.67
CA PHE A 41 -16.16 3.63 1.82
C PHE A 41 -17.31 3.62 2.82
N SER A 42 -17.89 4.78 3.16
CA SER A 42 -19.01 4.87 4.11
C SER A 42 -20.19 3.97 3.75
N ASN A 43 -20.48 3.84 2.45
CA ASN A 43 -21.61 3.09 1.91
C ASN A 43 -21.33 1.58 1.86
N PHE A 44 -20.06 1.20 1.68
CA PHE A 44 -19.64 -0.19 1.48
C PHE A 44 -18.75 -0.74 2.60
N LYS A 45 -18.61 -0.04 3.74
CA LYS A 45 -17.71 -0.44 4.85
C LYS A 45 -17.98 -1.82 5.45
N LYS A 46 -19.18 -2.38 5.23
CA LYS A 46 -19.57 -3.73 5.67
C LYS A 46 -19.31 -4.81 4.62
N ASP A 47 -19.02 -4.43 3.38
CA ASP A 47 -18.70 -5.32 2.27
C ASP A 47 -17.18 -5.57 2.27
N GLU A 48 -16.74 -6.67 2.88
CA GLU A 48 -15.32 -6.97 3.05
C GLU A 48 -14.57 -7.18 1.72
N SER A 49 -15.26 -7.63 0.67
CA SER A 49 -14.68 -7.74 -0.67
C SER A 49 -14.41 -6.36 -1.26
N PHE A 50 -15.35 -5.43 -1.13
CA PHE A 50 -15.15 -4.03 -1.52
C PHE A 50 -14.00 -3.40 -0.73
N VAL A 51 -13.99 -3.55 0.59
CA VAL A 51 -12.96 -2.95 1.45
C VAL A 51 -11.57 -3.54 1.15
N SER A 52 -11.48 -4.84 0.86
CA SER A 52 -10.24 -5.47 0.44
C SER A 52 -9.74 -4.92 -0.91
N LEU A 53 -10.63 -4.83 -1.90
CA LEU A 53 -10.28 -4.25 -3.21
C LEU A 53 -9.86 -2.78 -3.10
N TYR A 54 -10.52 -2.01 -2.23
CA TYR A 54 -10.10 -0.64 -1.89
C TYR A 54 -8.68 -0.63 -1.27
N GLY A 55 -8.41 -1.49 -0.28
CA GLY A 55 -7.09 -1.60 0.36
C GLY A 55 -5.98 -1.96 -0.64
N PHE A 56 -6.17 -3.01 -1.43
CA PHE A 56 -5.20 -3.41 -2.46
C PHE A 56 -5.02 -2.35 -3.55
N SER A 57 -6.08 -1.63 -3.93
CA SER A 57 -5.95 -0.52 -4.87
C SER A 57 -5.06 0.59 -4.30
N CYS A 58 -5.22 0.93 -3.02
CA CYS A 58 -4.38 1.94 -2.39
C CYS A 58 -2.94 1.47 -2.20
N LEU A 59 -2.74 0.20 -1.85
CA LEU A 59 -1.41 -0.39 -1.74
C LEU A 59 -0.64 -0.32 -3.07
N ASN A 60 -1.27 -0.72 -4.18
CA ASN A 60 -0.64 -0.67 -5.50
C ASN A 60 -0.43 0.75 -6.04
N ALA A 61 -1.17 1.72 -5.52
CA ALA A 61 -1.00 3.15 -5.81
C ALA A 61 -0.01 3.85 -4.86
N ASP A 62 0.68 3.11 -3.98
CA ASP A 62 1.58 3.59 -2.93
C ASP A 62 0.91 4.53 -1.90
N TYR A 63 -0.42 4.49 -1.79
CA TYR A 63 -1.21 5.27 -0.82
C TYR A 63 -1.37 4.54 0.51
N ILE A 64 -0.23 4.20 1.11
CA ILE A 64 -0.14 3.32 2.29
C ILE A 64 -0.88 3.84 3.50
N ASP A 65 -0.92 5.16 3.75
CA ASP A 65 -1.66 5.69 4.92
C ASP A 65 -3.17 5.43 4.84
N ARG A 66 -3.71 5.27 3.62
CA ARG A 66 -5.14 4.96 3.45
C ARG A 66 -5.49 3.55 3.91
N LEU A 67 -4.50 2.68 4.13
CA LEU A 67 -4.71 1.33 4.63
C LEU A 67 -5.22 1.30 6.08
N ALA A 68 -5.05 2.37 6.85
CA ALA A 68 -5.60 2.46 8.21
C ALA A 68 -7.11 2.19 8.28
N ILE A 69 -7.86 2.59 7.24
CA ILE A 69 -9.31 2.38 7.15
C ILE A 69 -9.65 0.91 6.86
N PRO A 70 -9.13 0.26 5.78
CA PRO A 70 -9.31 -1.16 5.56
C PRO A 70 -8.89 -2.04 6.75
N ILE A 71 -7.73 -1.77 7.36
CA ILE A 71 -7.20 -2.53 8.51
C ILE A 71 -8.21 -2.64 9.63
N THR A 72 -8.84 -1.52 10.00
CA THR A 72 -9.79 -1.48 11.13
C THR A 72 -11.17 -2.05 10.79
N SER A 73 -11.47 -2.21 9.49
CA SER A 73 -12.78 -2.62 8.99
C SER A 73 -12.86 -4.12 8.67
N LEU A 74 -11.78 -4.70 8.18
CA LEU A 74 -11.68 -6.09 7.74
C LEU A 74 -11.46 -7.03 8.94
N LYS A 75 -12.49 -7.74 9.39
CA LYS A 75 -12.39 -8.56 10.63
C LYS A 75 -13.31 -9.77 10.73
N HIS A 76 -14.33 -9.86 9.89
CA HIS A 76 -15.39 -10.85 10.02
C HIS A 76 -15.01 -12.18 9.34
N SER A 77 -14.63 -12.16 8.06
CA SER A 77 -14.16 -13.36 7.36
C SER A 77 -12.68 -13.66 7.66
N GLN A 78 -12.30 -14.93 7.44
CA GLN A 78 -10.90 -15.35 7.54
C GLN A 78 -10.01 -14.59 6.55
N GLU A 79 -10.47 -14.44 5.30
CA GLU A 79 -9.77 -13.70 4.26
C GLU A 79 -9.62 -12.22 4.63
N ALA A 80 -10.68 -11.57 5.14
CA ALA A 80 -10.60 -10.19 5.59
C ALA A 80 -9.58 -10.01 6.72
N ARG A 81 -9.55 -10.90 7.73
CA ARG A 81 -8.54 -10.84 8.79
C ARG A 81 -7.11 -11.02 8.25
N ALA A 82 -6.91 -11.90 7.28
CA ALA A 82 -5.61 -12.07 6.64
C ALA A 82 -5.18 -10.79 5.89
N ASN A 83 -6.09 -10.18 5.12
CA ASN A 83 -5.84 -8.93 4.41
C ASN A 83 -5.53 -7.78 5.39
N ALA A 84 -6.28 -7.68 6.49
CA ALA A 84 -6.04 -6.69 7.54
C ALA A 84 -4.64 -6.84 8.16
N ALA A 85 -4.23 -8.07 8.45
CA ALA A 85 -2.89 -8.35 8.98
C ALA A 85 -1.80 -7.97 7.97
N TYR A 86 -1.96 -8.37 6.71
CA TYR A 86 -1.04 -8.03 5.61
C TYR A 86 -0.88 -6.51 5.46
N PHE A 87 -1.98 -5.76 5.42
CA PHE A 87 -1.94 -4.29 5.35
C PHE A 87 -1.30 -3.65 6.60
N SER A 88 -1.54 -4.22 7.78
CA SER A 88 -0.98 -3.73 9.04
C SER A 88 0.54 -3.85 9.07
N VAL A 89 1.09 -4.97 8.60
CA VAL A 89 2.54 -5.18 8.49
C VAL A 89 3.16 -4.10 7.61
N ILE A 90 2.62 -3.88 6.42
CA ILE A 90 3.14 -2.90 5.46
C ILE A 90 3.07 -1.47 6.02
N LEU A 91 1.94 -1.08 6.60
CA LEU A 91 1.78 0.25 7.20
C LEU A 91 2.74 0.47 8.37
N MET A 92 2.94 -0.56 9.21
CA MET A 92 3.87 -0.49 10.34
C MET A 92 5.32 -0.35 9.86
N GLN A 93 5.74 -1.22 8.93
CA GLN A 93 7.08 -1.16 8.32
C GLN A 93 7.34 0.20 7.68
N LYS A 94 6.34 0.83 7.04
CA LYS A 94 6.45 2.20 6.52
C LYS A 94 6.84 3.18 7.61
N LYS A 95 6.08 3.19 8.72
CA LYS A 95 6.27 4.15 9.82
C LYS A 95 7.61 3.94 10.50
N LEU A 96 8.00 2.70 10.72
CA LEU A 96 9.28 2.34 11.34
C LEU A 96 10.47 2.71 10.45
N LEU A 97 10.44 2.38 9.17
CA LEU A 97 11.52 2.73 8.24
C LEU A 97 11.65 4.25 8.11
N TYR A 98 10.53 4.96 8.05
CA TYR A 98 10.53 6.42 8.03
C TYR A 98 11.17 7.01 9.29
N HIS A 99 10.79 6.51 10.47
CA HIS A 99 11.37 6.91 11.76
C HIS A 99 12.89 6.61 11.82
N ALA A 100 13.33 5.46 11.33
CA ALA A 100 14.74 5.11 11.26
C ALA A 100 15.54 6.07 10.36
N LEU A 101 15.01 6.41 9.17
CA LEU A 101 15.71 7.29 8.23
C LEU A 101 15.80 8.74 8.71
N ILE A 102 14.78 9.22 9.42
CA ILE A 102 14.74 10.62 9.89
C ILE A 102 15.44 10.74 11.24
N ASP A 103 15.03 9.94 12.21
CA ASP A 103 15.40 10.08 13.62
C ASP A 103 16.51 9.12 14.04
N ASN A 104 17.04 8.32 13.11
CA ASN A 104 18.12 7.35 13.37
C ASN A 104 17.72 6.30 14.43
N TYR A 105 16.44 5.94 14.44
CA TYR A 105 15.91 4.85 15.26
C TYR A 105 16.47 3.49 14.80
N ASP A 106 16.94 2.69 15.75
CA ASP A 106 17.51 1.38 15.48
C ASP A 106 16.41 0.33 15.30
N LEU A 107 16.43 -0.34 14.15
CA LEU A 107 15.49 -1.40 13.80
C LEU A 107 16.09 -2.81 13.93
N SER A 108 17.36 -2.93 14.31
CA SER A 108 18.11 -4.20 14.28
C SER A 108 17.54 -5.30 15.19
N GLU A 109 16.89 -4.93 16.30
CA GLU A 109 16.29 -5.88 17.24
C GLU A 109 14.85 -6.29 16.84
N LEU A 110 14.23 -5.60 15.88
CA LEU A 110 12.83 -5.85 15.51
C LEU A 110 12.70 -7.03 14.54
N LYS A 111 11.89 -8.01 14.93
CA LYS A 111 11.49 -9.13 14.08
C LYS A 111 10.04 -8.95 13.65
N LEU A 112 9.85 -8.47 12.42
CA LEU A 112 8.53 -8.28 11.83
C LEU A 112 8.27 -9.32 10.74
N PRO A 113 6.99 -9.63 10.44
CA PRO A 113 6.65 -10.47 9.30
C PRO A 113 7.11 -9.85 7.98
N THR A 114 7.64 -10.68 7.08
CA THR A 114 7.96 -10.30 5.70
C THR A 114 6.76 -10.48 4.78
N THR A 115 6.61 -9.57 3.81
CA THR A 115 5.65 -9.67 2.71
C THR A 115 6.34 -9.50 1.36
N ASP A 116 5.62 -9.81 0.29
CA ASP A 116 6.08 -9.64 -1.09
C ASP A 116 6.10 -8.17 -1.56
N TYR A 117 5.44 -7.27 -0.82
CA TYR A 117 5.39 -5.85 -1.15
C TYR A 117 6.78 -5.21 -1.01
N ILE A 118 7.13 -4.36 -1.97
CA ILE A 118 8.46 -3.74 -2.11
C ILE A 118 8.96 -3.08 -0.81
N LEU A 119 8.08 -2.40 -0.07
CA LEU A 119 8.45 -1.75 1.17
C LEU A 119 8.90 -2.76 2.23
N SER A 120 8.26 -3.93 2.29
CA SER A 120 8.65 -4.99 3.23
C SER A 120 10.01 -5.58 2.87
N LYS A 121 10.28 -5.81 1.57
CA LYS A 121 11.59 -6.29 1.12
C LYS A 121 12.70 -5.32 1.49
N VAL A 122 12.50 -4.03 1.22
CA VAL A 122 13.47 -2.98 1.57
C VAL A 122 13.60 -2.81 3.08
N PHE A 123 12.50 -2.94 3.84
CA PHE A 123 12.54 -2.94 5.29
C PHE A 123 13.47 -4.05 5.81
N ASP A 124 13.26 -5.29 5.36
CA ASP A 124 14.07 -6.43 5.83
C ASP A 124 15.56 -6.24 5.49
N LEU A 125 15.88 -5.80 4.27
CA LEU A 125 17.24 -5.48 3.85
C LEU A 125 17.86 -4.36 4.69
N TYR A 126 17.07 -3.36 5.08
CA TYR A 126 17.50 -2.26 5.94
C TYR A 126 17.74 -2.72 7.38
N THR A 127 16.95 -3.66 7.93
CA THR A 127 17.18 -4.13 9.30
C THR A 127 18.47 -4.93 9.47
N GLN A 128 19.01 -5.48 8.38
CA GLN A 128 20.21 -6.32 8.39
C GLN A 128 21.52 -5.51 8.33
N ILE A 129 21.48 -4.21 8.03
CA ILE A 129 22.68 -3.39 7.99
C ILE A 129 23.09 -2.94 9.39
N GLN A 130 24.39 -2.99 9.68
CA GLN A 130 24.94 -2.32 10.86
C GLN A 130 24.90 -0.81 10.63
N LEU A 131 24.09 -0.09 11.41
CA LEU A 131 23.96 1.36 11.36
C LEU A 131 25.17 2.01 12.04
N ASP A 132 26.33 1.93 11.41
CA ASP A 132 27.55 2.58 11.91
C ASP A 132 27.50 4.11 11.72
N LYS A 133 26.88 4.58 10.62
CA LYS A 133 26.63 6.01 10.33
C LYS A 133 25.40 6.24 9.45
N LYS A 134 24.73 7.38 9.63
CA LYS A 134 23.65 7.88 8.76
C LYS A 134 24.18 8.12 7.35
N ARG A 135 23.51 7.56 6.34
CA ARG A 135 23.88 7.68 4.92
C ARG A 135 22.85 8.55 4.19
N SER A 136 23.28 9.23 3.13
CA SER A 136 22.37 10.00 2.26
C SER A 136 21.43 9.10 1.46
N TYR A 137 21.87 7.87 1.16
CA TYR A 137 21.09 6.83 0.53
C TYR A 137 21.64 5.44 0.89
N TYR A 138 20.83 4.43 0.66
CA TYR A 138 21.17 3.01 0.81
C TYR A 138 20.90 2.29 -0.51
N ILE A 139 21.79 1.38 -0.89
CA ILE A 139 21.62 0.52 -2.06
C ILE A 139 21.58 -0.92 -1.57
N PHE A 140 20.55 -1.64 -1.99
CA PHE A 140 20.36 -3.05 -1.69
C PHE A 140 20.25 -3.86 -2.99
N LYS A 141 20.67 -5.12 -2.93
CA LYS A 141 20.42 -6.09 -3.99
C LYS A 141 19.32 -7.04 -3.54
N ASP A 142 18.46 -7.43 -4.45
CA ASP A 142 17.49 -8.47 -4.17
C ASP A 142 18.24 -9.81 -3.95
N PRO A 143 17.94 -10.54 -2.86
CA PRO A 143 18.65 -11.78 -2.54
C PRO A 143 18.34 -12.91 -3.53
N ASP A 144 17.16 -12.89 -4.16
CA ASP A 144 16.71 -13.94 -5.07
C ASP A 144 17.07 -13.63 -6.53
N ASN A 145 17.24 -12.35 -6.87
CA ASN A 145 17.61 -11.93 -8.23
C ASN A 145 18.67 -10.81 -8.24
N PRO A 146 19.94 -11.11 -8.58
CA PRO A 146 21.02 -10.13 -8.54
C PRO A 146 20.88 -8.99 -9.57
N LYS A 147 19.98 -9.12 -10.55
CA LYS A 147 19.64 -8.05 -11.50
C LYS A 147 18.72 -7.00 -10.90
N ILE A 148 18.01 -7.32 -9.82
CA ILE A 148 17.11 -6.38 -9.15
C ILE A 148 17.89 -5.69 -8.03
N SER A 149 17.80 -4.37 -8.00
CA SER A 149 18.35 -3.57 -6.90
C SER A 149 17.41 -2.46 -6.48
N TYR A 150 17.58 -2.02 -5.25
CA TYR A 150 16.73 -1.05 -4.58
C TYR A 150 17.57 0.10 -4.07
N LYS A 151 17.13 1.33 -4.30
CA LYS A 151 17.73 2.53 -3.72
C LYS A 151 16.75 3.21 -2.79
N LEU A 152 17.13 3.30 -1.51
CA LEU A 152 16.34 3.93 -0.45
C LEU A 152 16.98 5.26 -0.05
N TYR A 153 16.22 6.34 -0.04
CA TYR A 153 16.69 7.66 0.36
C TYR A 153 15.55 8.57 0.81
N ILE A 154 15.90 9.71 1.41
CA ILE A 154 14.95 10.76 1.77
C ILE A 154 15.09 11.97 0.85
N VAL A 155 13.98 12.58 0.48
CA VAL A 155 13.92 13.86 -0.25
C VAL A 155 13.20 14.87 0.63
N LYS A 156 13.76 16.07 0.76
CA LYS A 156 13.11 17.18 1.45
C LYS A 156 12.52 18.12 0.42
N GLU A 157 11.20 18.27 0.43
CA GLU A 157 10.46 19.25 -0.36
C GLU A 157 9.66 20.13 0.60
N ASP A 158 10.09 21.38 0.76
CA ASP A 158 9.56 22.33 1.76
C ASP A 158 9.55 21.74 3.19
N TYR A 159 8.36 21.65 3.79
CA TYR A 159 8.13 21.11 5.14
C TYR A 159 7.87 19.60 5.15
N ILE A 160 7.91 18.92 3.99
CA ILE A 160 7.60 17.49 3.87
C ILE A 160 8.87 16.71 3.55
N VAL A 161 9.23 15.79 4.44
CA VAL A 161 10.26 14.80 4.18
C VAL A 161 9.60 13.56 3.58
N LYS A 162 10.04 13.16 2.39
CA LYS A 162 9.52 12.00 1.68
C LYS A 162 10.55 10.89 1.68
N MET A 163 10.13 9.67 2.00
CA MET A 163 10.92 8.46 1.80
C MET A 163 10.69 7.95 0.37
N VAL A 164 11.79 7.69 -0.34
CA VAL A 164 11.77 7.22 -1.73
C VAL A 164 12.40 5.84 -1.80
N ILE A 165 11.74 4.93 -2.51
CA ILE A 165 12.31 3.66 -2.95
C ILE A 165 12.30 3.64 -4.47
N GLU A 166 13.47 3.49 -5.08
CA GLU A 166 13.60 3.24 -6.52
C GLU A 166 13.98 1.78 -6.75
N GLU A 167 13.26 1.14 -7.68
CA GLU A 167 13.55 -0.21 -8.17
C GLU A 167 14.34 -0.11 -9.48
N PHE A 168 15.33 -0.98 -9.64
CA PHE A 168 16.14 -1.08 -10.83
C PHE A 168 16.18 -2.52 -11.33
N TYR A 169 16.18 -2.68 -12.65
CA TYR A 169 16.57 -3.92 -13.32
C TYR A 169 17.86 -3.66 -14.10
N ASP A 170 18.92 -4.38 -13.74
CA ASP A 170 20.31 -4.11 -14.10
C ASP A 170 20.69 -2.67 -13.73
N THR A 171 20.65 -1.74 -14.67
CA THR A 171 20.95 -0.30 -14.47
C THR A 171 19.76 0.62 -14.75
N MET A 172 18.65 0.07 -15.25
CA MET A 172 17.47 0.85 -15.64
C MET A 172 16.49 0.94 -14.48
N MET A 173 16.13 2.16 -14.09
CA MET A 173 15.07 2.40 -13.11
C MET A 173 13.72 1.94 -13.70
N THR A 174 13.06 1.02 -13.03
CA THR A 174 11.79 0.44 -13.47
C THR A 174 10.61 1.09 -12.77
N LYS A 175 10.76 1.43 -11.49
CA LYS A 175 9.70 2.03 -10.69
C LYS A 175 10.26 2.94 -9.59
N ARG A 176 9.48 3.96 -9.25
CA ARG A 176 9.77 4.88 -8.15
C ARG A 176 8.56 4.96 -7.24
N HIS A 177 8.77 4.66 -5.97
CA HIS A 177 7.78 4.73 -4.91
C HIS A 177 8.04 5.92 -4.01
N LEU A 178 6.98 6.64 -3.63
CA LEU A 178 7.06 7.83 -2.80
C LEU A 178 6.14 7.69 -1.60
N TYR A 179 6.71 7.84 -0.41
CA TYR A 179 5.99 7.73 0.85
C TYR A 179 6.26 8.96 1.72
N TRP A 180 5.26 9.41 2.49
CA TRP A 180 5.36 10.49 3.47
C TRP A 180 4.60 10.15 4.75
#